data_AF-A0A6B0QYC2-F1
#
_entry.id   AF-A0A6B0QYC2-F1
#
_cell.length_a   1.000
_cell.length_b   1.000
_cell.length_c   1.000
_cell.angle_alpha   90.00
_cell.angle_beta   90.00
_cell.angle_gamma   90.00
#
_symmetry.space_group_name_H-M   'P 1'
#
loop_
_entity.id
_entity.type
_entity.pdbx_description
1 polymer ?
#
loop_
_entity_poly.entity_id
_entity_poly.type
_entity_poly.pdbx_seq_one_letter_code
_entity_poly.pdbx_strand_id
1 'polypeptide(L)'
;MLEPSANMPWFKGWKVTHKNVNASGIILLEALSCLLPPIHSTDKPLCLPLQDVYKIGGIGTVPVGHVETGVLKPGMVVIFAPVNVSTEVKSVETHHEASSEALPGDSLGFNVKNISVKDVRCGNVTADSKNDPPMEAAGFKAQVIILNHPGQISAGHAPVLDCHPAHIACKFAELKEKIDRRSGKKLKDGPKFLKSGDAAIVDMVLSKPMCVERFSDYPPLGRFAVSDMR
;
A
#
# COMPACT_ATOMS: atom_id res chain seq x y z
N MET A 1 35.62 9.35 3.87
CA MET A 1 35.27 8.04 4.47
C MET A 1 34.89 8.31 5.91
N LEU A 2 33.78 7.78 6.41
CA LEU A 2 33.37 8.00 7.81
C LEU A 2 34.21 7.09 8.73
N GLU A 3 34.64 7.61 9.86
CA GLU A 3 35.52 6.92 10.80
C GLU A 3 34.84 6.66 12.14
N PRO A 4 35.25 5.62 12.90
CA PRO A 4 34.82 5.40 14.27
C PRO A 4 35.12 6.58 15.19
N SER A 5 34.24 6.85 16.15
CA SER A 5 34.45 7.93 17.11
C SER A 5 35.57 7.61 18.11
N ALA A 6 36.57 8.48 18.19
CA ALA A 6 37.63 8.39 19.20
C ALA A 6 37.13 8.56 20.65
N ASN A 7 35.96 9.17 20.84
CA ASN A 7 35.38 9.45 22.16
C ASN A 7 34.61 8.26 22.76
N MET A 8 34.47 7.15 22.03
CA MET A 8 33.69 5.98 22.46
C MET A 8 34.55 4.69 22.48
N PRO A 9 35.67 4.64 23.22
CA PRO A 9 36.56 3.47 23.25
C PRO A 9 35.88 2.21 23.86
N TRP A 10 34.80 2.42 24.62
CA TRP A 10 33.99 1.36 25.22
C TRP A 10 33.08 0.65 24.22
N PHE A 11 32.67 1.31 23.12
CA PHE A 11 31.78 0.72 22.14
C PHE A 11 32.57 -0.18 21.18
N LYS A 12 32.28 -1.48 21.20
CA LYS A 12 32.98 -2.49 20.38
C LYS A 12 32.30 -2.77 19.04
N GLY A 13 31.31 -1.94 18.68
CA GLY A 13 30.48 -2.14 17.51
C GLY A 13 29.16 -2.84 17.82
N TRP A 14 28.28 -2.82 16.84
CA TRP A 14 26.99 -3.50 16.84
C TRP A 14 27.12 -4.86 16.13
N LYS A 15 26.20 -5.77 16.43
CA LYS A 15 26.06 -7.06 15.76
C LYS A 15 24.59 -7.33 15.51
N VAL A 16 24.26 -7.80 14.31
CA VAL A 16 22.90 -8.19 13.93
C VAL A 16 22.93 -9.60 13.35
N THR A 17 22.00 -10.43 13.80
CA THR A 17 21.73 -11.75 13.25
C THR A 17 20.36 -11.72 12.59
N HIS A 18 20.35 -11.77 11.27
CA HIS A 18 19.16 -11.97 10.46
C HIS A 18 19.13 -13.41 9.95
N LYS A 19 17.94 -13.92 9.59
CA LYS A 19 17.72 -15.34 9.22
C LYS A 19 18.80 -15.95 8.31
N ASN A 20 19.38 -15.17 7.38
CA ASN A 20 20.41 -15.62 6.45
C ASN A 20 21.68 -14.74 6.41
N VAL A 21 21.78 -13.69 7.23
CA VAL A 21 22.92 -12.75 7.20
C VAL A 21 23.30 -12.32 8.61
N ASN A 22 24.56 -12.56 8.97
CA ASN A 22 25.19 -11.99 10.15
C ASN A 22 26.00 -10.78 9.72
N ALA A 23 25.79 -9.65 10.38
CA ALA A 23 26.51 -8.41 10.10
C ALA A 23 27.03 -7.79 11.39
N SER A 24 28.15 -7.08 11.29
CA SER A 24 28.71 -6.30 12.38
C SER A 24 29.41 -5.07 11.85
N GLY A 25 29.41 -4.01 12.63
CA GLY A 25 30.09 -2.77 12.29
C GLY A 25 30.20 -1.85 13.49
N ILE A 26 30.77 -0.67 13.29
CA ILE A 26 30.98 0.35 14.31
C ILE A 26 30.24 1.64 13.93
N ILE A 27 30.21 1.99 12.64
CA ILE A 27 29.60 3.24 12.19
C ILE A 27 28.18 3.02 11.67
N LEU A 28 27.37 4.09 11.71
CA LEU A 28 25.98 4.07 11.22
C LEU A 28 25.90 3.72 9.73
N LEU A 29 26.86 4.18 8.93
CA LEU A 29 26.88 3.88 7.50
C LEU A 29 27.00 2.38 7.23
N GLU A 30 27.85 1.66 7.98
CA GLU A 30 27.96 0.20 7.89
C GLU A 30 26.63 -0.47 8.26
N ALA A 31 25.94 0.05 9.28
CA ALA A 31 24.63 -0.49 9.66
C ALA A 31 23.59 -0.34 8.54
N LEU A 32 23.58 0.82 7.87
CA LEU A 32 22.71 1.07 6.72
C LEU A 32 23.08 0.20 5.51
N SER A 33 24.37 0.00 5.25
CA SER A 33 24.84 -0.88 4.17
C SER A 33 24.53 -2.36 4.38
N CYS A 34 24.28 -2.77 5.63
CA CYS A 34 23.88 -4.14 5.95
C CYS A 34 22.37 -4.40 5.87
N LEU A 35 21.56 -3.38 5.56
CA LEU A 35 20.15 -3.57 5.29
C LEU A 35 20.00 -4.40 4.02
N LEU A 36 19.29 -5.53 4.13
CA LEU A 36 18.98 -6.36 2.98
C LEU A 36 17.95 -5.63 2.11
N PRO A 37 18.16 -5.60 0.78
CA PRO A 37 17.15 -5.05 -0.11
C PRO A 37 15.85 -5.84 0.04
N PRO A 38 14.68 -5.16 -0.09
CA PRO A 38 13.41 -5.85 -0.11
C PRO A 38 13.35 -6.84 -1.29
N ILE A 39 12.61 -7.93 -1.11
CA ILE A 39 12.40 -8.89 -2.18
C ILE A 39 11.43 -8.26 -3.18
N HIS A 40 11.89 -8.06 -4.42
CA HIS A 40 11.02 -7.60 -5.50
C HIS A 40 10.02 -8.70 -5.86
N SER A 41 8.74 -8.41 -5.73
CA SER A 41 7.63 -9.33 -6.02
C SER A 41 7.29 -9.34 -7.52
N THR A 42 8.27 -9.65 -8.37
CA THR A 42 8.10 -9.67 -9.84
C THR A 42 7.21 -10.80 -10.34
N ASP A 43 7.18 -11.93 -9.63
CA ASP A 43 6.39 -13.11 -10.00
C ASP A 43 4.91 -13.00 -9.63
N LYS A 44 4.56 -11.99 -8.80
CA LYS A 44 3.16 -11.71 -8.45
C LYS A 44 2.46 -10.97 -9.59
N PRO A 45 1.12 -11.02 -9.66
CA PRO A 45 0.36 -10.19 -10.59
C PRO A 45 0.67 -8.70 -10.44
N LEU A 46 0.50 -7.96 -11.54
CA LEU A 46 0.74 -6.53 -11.58
C LEU A 46 -0.22 -5.81 -10.63
N CYS A 47 0.31 -4.99 -9.73
CA CYS A 47 -0.46 -4.09 -8.91
C CYS A 47 0.23 -2.73 -8.83
N LEU A 48 -0.43 -1.70 -9.35
CA LEU A 48 0.11 -0.35 -9.45
C LEU A 48 -0.98 0.66 -9.07
N PRO A 49 -1.03 1.10 -7.80
CA PRO A 49 -1.90 2.18 -7.37
C PRO A 49 -1.52 3.52 -8.00
N LEU A 50 -2.50 4.22 -8.57
CA LEU A 50 -2.32 5.52 -9.19
C LEU A 50 -2.18 6.61 -8.14
N GLN A 51 -1.11 7.39 -8.25
CA GLN A 51 -0.89 8.59 -7.47
C GLN A 51 -1.55 9.79 -8.16
N ASP A 52 -1.35 9.92 -9.47
CA ASP A 52 -1.87 11.03 -10.26
C ASP A 52 -2.23 10.60 -11.68
N VAL A 53 -3.01 11.43 -12.37
CA VAL A 53 -3.37 11.24 -13.78
C VAL A 53 -3.26 12.56 -14.51
N TYR A 54 -2.43 12.62 -15.54
CA TYR A 54 -2.20 13.83 -16.33
C TYR A 54 -2.75 13.71 -17.75
N LYS A 55 -3.10 14.86 -18.32
CA LYS A 55 -3.36 15.01 -19.75
C LYS A 55 -2.18 15.74 -20.39
N ILE A 56 -1.40 15.05 -21.20
CA ILE A 56 -0.24 15.62 -21.88
C ILE A 56 -0.58 15.86 -23.35
N GLY A 57 -0.38 17.09 -23.82
CA GLY A 57 -0.64 17.48 -25.21
C GLY A 57 0.18 16.63 -26.18
N GLY A 58 -0.46 16.05 -27.20
CA GLY A 58 0.19 15.18 -28.19
C GLY A 58 0.41 13.73 -27.75
N ILE A 59 0.41 13.43 -26.45
CA ILE A 59 0.59 12.06 -25.91
C ILE A 59 -0.75 11.43 -25.52
N GLY A 60 -1.60 12.19 -24.81
CA GLY A 60 -2.88 11.71 -24.30
C GLY A 60 -2.92 11.64 -22.78
N THR A 61 -3.52 10.58 -22.25
CA THR A 61 -3.69 10.36 -20.81
C THR A 61 -2.51 9.56 -20.26
N VAL A 62 -1.86 10.11 -19.23
CA VAL A 62 -0.69 9.51 -18.58
C VAL A 62 -0.96 9.35 -17.09
N PRO A 63 -1.38 8.16 -16.64
CA PRO A 63 -1.38 7.82 -15.23
C PRO A 63 0.05 7.69 -14.69
N VAL A 64 0.22 8.06 -13.43
CA VAL A 64 1.48 8.00 -12.68
C VAL A 64 1.24 7.24 -11.40
N GLY A 65 2.16 6.36 -11.05
CA GLY A 65 2.07 5.59 -9.82
C GLY A 65 3.33 4.80 -9.53
N HIS A 66 3.22 3.94 -8.52
CA HIS A 66 4.30 3.11 -8.03
C HIS A 66 3.96 1.64 -8.24
N VAL A 67 4.88 0.86 -8.79
CA VAL A 67 4.68 -0.58 -8.99
C VAL A 67 4.89 -1.28 -7.65
N GLU A 68 3.83 -1.83 -7.08
CA GLU A 68 3.89 -2.57 -5.81
C GLU A 68 4.26 -4.05 -6.03
N THR A 69 3.67 -4.66 -7.07
CA THR A 69 3.92 -6.05 -7.45
C THR A 69 3.85 -6.23 -8.97
N GLY A 70 4.46 -7.30 -9.46
CA GLY A 70 4.49 -7.65 -10.88
C GLY A 70 5.31 -6.72 -11.73
N VAL A 71 5.10 -6.79 -13.05
CA VAL A 71 5.87 -6.02 -14.04
C VAL A 71 4.90 -5.35 -15.00
N LEU A 72 5.14 -4.07 -15.31
CA LEU A 72 4.40 -3.32 -16.32
C LEU A 72 5.26 -3.19 -17.58
N LYS A 73 4.71 -3.53 -18.76
CA LYS A 73 5.39 -3.40 -20.04
C LYS A 73 4.51 -2.69 -21.07
N PRO A 74 5.09 -1.94 -22.02
CA PRO A 74 4.38 -1.50 -23.21
C PRO A 74 3.71 -2.68 -23.94
N GLY A 75 2.50 -2.47 -24.45
CA GLY A 75 1.68 -3.47 -25.12
C GLY A 75 0.81 -4.34 -24.20
N MET A 76 1.01 -4.28 -22.88
CA MET A 76 0.12 -4.95 -21.94
C MET A 76 -1.29 -4.34 -21.97
N VAL A 77 -2.31 -5.20 -21.85
CA VAL A 77 -3.69 -4.76 -21.64
C VAL A 77 -3.95 -4.73 -20.14
N VAL A 78 -4.09 -3.52 -19.62
CA VAL A 78 -4.30 -3.26 -18.20
C VAL A 78 -5.74 -2.90 -17.91
N ILE A 79 -6.15 -3.13 -16.68
CA ILE A 79 -7.46 -2.75 -16.15
C ILE A 79 -7.28 -1.83 -14.96
N PHE A 80 -8.18 -0.84 -14.83
CA PHE A 80 -8.22 0.09 -13.71
C PHE A 80 -9.39 -0.25 -12.79
N ALA A 81 -9.10 -0.68 -11.56
CA ALA A 81 -10.10 -0.88 -10.52
C ALA A 81 -10.21 0.37 -9.63
N PRO A 82 -11.40 0.68 -9.08
CA PRO A 82 -12.67 -0.05 -9.21
C PRO A 82 -13.49 0.34 -10.46
N VAL A 83 -13.01 1.26 -11.31
CA VAL A 83 -13.79 1.80 -12.45
C VAL A 83 -14.02 0.80 -13.59
N ASN A 84 -13.29 -0.32 -13.57
CA ASN A 84 -13.40 -1.44 -14.51
C ASN A 84 -13.19 -1.05 -15.98
N VAL A 85 -12.28 -0.10 -16.23
CA VAL A 85 -11.90 0.35 -17.57
C VAL A 85 -10.63 -0.38 -17.98
N SER A 86 -10.61 -0.96 -19.18
CA SER A 86 -9.44 -1.65 -19.73
C SER A 86 -8.84 -0.90 -20.93
N THR A 87 -7.51 -0.94 -21.07
CA THR A 87 -6.80 -0.31 -22.18
C THR A 87 -5.43 -0.94 -22.40
N GLU A 88 -4.84 -0.65 -23.56
CA GLU A 88 -3.47 -1.02 -23.89
C GLU A 88 -2.49 0.07 -23.46
N VAL A 89 -1.41 -0.33 -22.78
CA VAL A 89 -0.28 0.53 -22.42
C VAL A 89 0.56 0.81 -23.67
N LYS A 90 0.82 2.07 -24.00
CA LYS A 90 1.61 2.46 -25.18
C LYS A 90 3.10 2.58 -24.89
N SER A 91 3.43 3.23 -23.80
CA SER A 91 4.80 3.49 -23.37
C SER A 91 4.83 3.55 -21.85
N VAL A 92 6.01 3.28 -21.30
CA VAL A 92 6.32 3.38 -19.88
C VAL A 92 7.54 4.28 -19.78
N GLU A 93 7.50 5.25 -18.87
CA GLU A 93 8.58 6.23 -18.66
C GLU A 93 8.92 6.32 -17.17
N THR A 94 10.20 6.21 -16.85
CA THR A 94 10.77 6.40 -15.51
C THR A 94 11.77 7.54 -15.58
N HIS A 95 11.62 8.57 -14.74
CA HIS A 95 12.53 9.74 -14.74
C HIS A 95 12.72 10.41 -16.12
N HIS A 96 11.65 10.51 -16.92
CA HIS A 96 11.66 11.07 -18.29
C HIS A 96 12.45 10.27 -19.33
N GLU A 97 12.80 9.02 -19.02
CA GLU A 97 13.39 8.08 -19.96
C GLU A 97 12.42 6.94 -20.25
N ALA A 98 12.33 6.54 -21.52
CA ALA A 98 11.51 5.43 -21.93
C ALA A 98 12.09 4.12 -21.39
N SER A 99 11.25 3.32 -20.72
CA SER A 99 11.64 2.00 -20.21
C SER A 99 10.96 0.88 -20.98
N SER A 100 11.67 -0.23 -21.16
CA SER A 100 11.14 -1.46 -21.76
C SER A 100 10.20 -2.20 -20.80
N GLU A 101 10.39 -2.03 -19.50
CA GLU A 101 9.55 -2.56 -18.43
C GLU A 101 9.71 -1.75 -17.16
N ALA A 102 8.76 -1.87 -16.25
CA ALA A 102 8.89 -1.34 -14.90
C ALA A 102 8.66 -2.43 -13.87
N LEU A 103 9.51 -2.40 -12.85
CA LEU A 103 9.65 -3.41 -11.83
C LEU A 103 9.08 -2.93 -10.49
N PRO A 104 8.81 -3.83 -9.53
CA PRO A 104 8.36 -3.44 -8.20
C PRO A 104 9.35 -2.49 -7.53
N GLY A 105 8.88 -1.34 -7.07
CA GLY A 105 9.71 -0.25 -6.54
C GLY A 105 9.85 0.95 -7.47
N ASP A 106 9.52 0.80 -8.75
CA ASP A 106 9.64 1.90 -9.71
C ASP A 106 8.47 2.88 -9.57
N SER A 107 8.80 4.17 -9.60
CA SER A 107 7.84 5.26 -9.78
C SER A 107 7.87 5.69 -11.24
N LEU A 108 6.72 5.61 -11.91
CA LEU A 108 6.66 5.73 -13.37
C LEU A 108 5.41 6.47 -13.83
N GLY A 109 5.48 7.04 -15.04
CA GLY A 109 4.31 7.41 -15.84
C GLY A 109 4.15 6.43 -17.00
N PHE A 110 2.92 6.14 -17.40
CA PHE A 110 2.66 5.29 -18.55
C PHE A 110 1.55 5.86 -19.43
N ASN A 111 1.71 5.78 -20.75
CA ASN A 111 0.70 6.28 -21.68
C ASN A 111 -0.35 5.20 -21.97
N VAL A 112 -1.63 5.57 -21.99
CA VAL A 112 -2.74 4.67 -22.31
C VAL A 112 -3.63 5.21 -23.42
N LYS A 113 -4.19 4.30 -24.23
CA LYS A 113 -5.10 4.67 -25.33
C LYS A 113 -6.55 4.82 -24.87
N ASN A 114 -7.29 5.68 -25.56
CA ASN A 114 -8.76 5.74 -25.52
C ASN A 114 -9.39 5.88 -24.12
N ILE A 115 -8.62 6.40 -23.15
CA ILE A 115 -9.08 6.72 -21.80
C ILE A 115 -8.93 8.21 -21.60
N SER A 116 -9.95 8.85 -21.03
CA SER A 116 -9.89 10.24 -20.58
C SER A 116 -9.36 10.31 -19.15
N VAL A 117 -8.70 11.43 -18.79
CA VAL A 117 -8.32 11.74 -17.40
C VAL A 117 -9.50 11.80 -16.43
N LYS A 118 -10.75 11.80 -16.93
CA LYS A 118 -11.97 11.75 -16.10
C LYS A 118 -12.39 10.32 -15.74
N ASP A 119 -11.92 9.32 -16.49
CA ASP A 119 -12.34 7.93 -16.33
C ASP A 119 -11.52 7.20 -15.27
N VAL A 120 -10.31 7.70 -14.99
CA VAL A 120 -9.37 7.17 -14.00
C VAL A 120 -8.90 8.28 -13.08
N ARG A 121 -8.59 7.97 -11.83
CA ARG A 121 -8.17 8.94 -10.82
C ARG A 121 -7.17 8.37 -9.82
N CYS A 122 -6.56 9.26 -9.03
CA CYS A 122 -5.79 8.92 -7.84
C CYS A 122 -6.54 7.89 -6.96
N GLY A 123 -5.82 6.87 -6.47
CA GLY A 123 -6.36 5.77 -5.68
C GLY A 123 -7.04 4.66 -6.48
N ASN A 124 -7.14 4.76 -7.81
CA ASN A 124 -7.43 3.59 -8.64
C ASN A 124 -6.21 2.68 -8.72
N VAL A 125 -6.43 1.40 -8.95
CA VAL A 125 -5.37 0.39 -9.03
C VAL A 125 -5.32 -0.16 -10.43
N THR A 126 -4.14 -0.11 -11.04
CA THR A 126 -3.85 -0.72 -12.33
C THR A 126 -3.33 -2.13 -12.14
N ALA A 127 -3.81 -3.07 -12.95
CA ALA A 127 -3.32 -4.43 -13.01
C ALA A 127 -3.39 -5.00 -14.42
N ASP A 128 -2.81 -6.18 -14.62
CA ASP A 128 -2.99 -6.94 -15.85
C ASP A 128 -4.42 -7.50 -15.92
N SER A 129 -5.13 -7.17 -17.00
CA SER A 129 -6.49 -7.64 -17.25
C SER A 129 -6.64 -9.17 -17.29
N LYS A 130 -5.56 -9.91 -17.55
CA LYS A 130 -5.56 -11.36 -17.75
C LYS A 130 -5.03 -12.16 -16.57
N ASN A 131 -4.46 -11.50 -15.56
CA ASN A 131 -3.78 -12.15 -14.46
C ASN A 131 -4.21 -11.50 -13.14
N ASP A 132 -5.22 -12.09 -12.50
CA ASP A 132 -5.80 -11.66 -11.22
C ASP A 132 -6.19 -10.16 -11.19
N PRO A 133 -7.16 -9.75 -12.03
CA PRO A 133 -7.56 -8.35 -12.09
C PRO A 133 -8.23 -7.91 -10.77
N PRO A 134 -7.83 -6.77 -10.19
CA PRO A 134 -8.36 -6.27 -8.93
C PRO A 134 -9.84 -5.90 -9.08
N MET A 135 -10.60 -6.11 -8.01
CA MET A 135 -12.03 -5.86 -8.00
C MET A 135 -12.41 -4.71 -7.06
N GLU A 136 -13.62 -4.19 -7.25
CA GLU A 136 -14.23 -3.27 -6.30
C GLU A 136 -14.56 -3.98 -4.99
N ALA A 137 -14.20 -3.37 -3.86
CA ALA A 137 -14.65 -3.76 -2.55
C ALA A 137 -15.82 -2.87 -2.11
N ALA A 138 -16.98 -3.46 -1.84
CA ALA A 138 -18.10 -2.77 -1.18
C ALA A 138 -17.85 -2.59 0.34
N GLY A 139 -17.03 -3.48 0.90
CA GLY A 139 -16.65 -3.51 2.30
C GLY A 139 -15.70 -4.68 2.54
N PHE A 140 -15.03 -4.67 3.68
CA PHE A 140 -14.05 -5.68 4.03
C PHE A 140 -13.97 -5.86 5.54
N LYS A 141 -13.51 -7.03 5.96
CA LYS A 141 -13.19 -7.30 7.36
C LYS A 141 -11.73 -6.98 7.60
N ALA A 142 -11.43 -6.20 8.63
CA ALA A 142 -10.07 -5.81 8.95
C ALA A 142 -9.76 -5.93 10.44
N GLN A 143 -8.50 -6.25 10.72
CA GLN A 143 -7.92 -6.08 12.03
C GLN A 143 -7.46 -4.63 12.19
N VAL A 144 -8.04 -3.92 13.17
CA VAL A 144 -7.67 -2.55 13.52
C VAL A 144 -6.99 -2.51 14.89
N ILE A 145 -6.04 -1.60 15.04
CA ILE A 145 -5.42 -1.28 16.32
C ILE A 145 -5.68 0.20 16.58
N ILE A 146 -6.40 0.49 17.67
CA ILE A 146 -6.73 1.86 18.02
C ILE A 146 -5.49 2.50 18.65
N LEU A 147 -4.97 3.52 17.97
CA LEU A 147 -3.85 4.32 18.45
C LEU A 147 -4.33 5.31 19.52
N ASN A 148 -3.55 6.37 19.78
CA ASN A 148 -3.88 7.35 20.79
C ASN A 148 -5.06 8.23 20.33
N HIS A 149 -6.27 7.85 20.73
CA HIS A 149 -7.52 8.53 20.41
C HIS A 149 -8.22 8.99 21.71
N PRO A 150 -8.67 10.26 21.80
CA PRO A 150 -9.22 10.81 23.05
C PRO A 150 -10.62 10.25 23.37
N GLY A 151 -11.37 9.78 22.37
CA GLY A 151 -12.73 9.28 22.51
C GLY A 151 -12.86 7.76 22.42
N GLN A 152 -14.12 7.31 22.33
CA GLN A 152 -14.49 5.91 22.08
C GLN A 152 -15.04 5.76 20.65
N ILE A 153 -14.71 4.64 20.01
CA ILE A 153 -15.19 4.31 18.67
C ILE A 153 -16.30 3.28 18.80
N SER A 154 -17.50 3.63 18.36
CA SER A 154 -18.67 2.75 18.36
C SER A 154 -19.04 2.34 16.93
N ALA A 155 -19.83 1.27 16.79
CA ALA A 155 -20.40 0.91 15.50
C ALA A 155 -21.17 2.10 14.91
N GLY A 156 -21.01 2.31 13.61
CA GLY A 156 -21.54 3.45 12.87
C GLY A 156 -20.59 4.65 12.74
N HIS A 157 -19.47 4.67 13.46
CA HIS A 157 -18.42 5.68 13.28
C HIS A 157 -17.88 5.63 11.84
N ALA A 158 -17.76 6.79 11.18
CA ALA A 158 -17.43 6.90 9.77
C ALA A 158 -16.24 7.85 9.52
N PRO A 159 -15.02 7.47 9.93
CA PRO A 159 -13.81 8.25 9.71
C PRO A 159 -13.31 8.14 8.26
N VAL A 160 -12.20 8.82 7.96
CA VAL A 160 -11.53 8.69 6.67
C VAL A 160 -10.49 7.59 6.73
N LEU A 161 -10.45 6.77 5.69
CA LEU A 161 -9.51 5.68 5.51
C LEU A 161 -8.55 6.01 4.38
N ASP A 162 -7.27 5.92 4.69
CA ASP A 162 -6.15 6.05 3.77
C ASP A 162 -5.57 4.64 3.54
N CYS A 163 -5.73 4.09 2.35
CA CYS A 163 -5.07 2.84 1.95
C CYS A 163 -4.43 3.13 0.61
N HIS A 164 -3.12 2.83 0.47
CA HIS A 164 -2.36 3.25 -0.72
C HIS A 164 -2.64 4.76 -1.03
N PRO A 165 -2.69 5.24 -2.28
CA PRO A 165 -3.15 6.61 -2.55
C PRO A 165 -4.66 6.86 -2.39
N ALA A 166 -5.50 5.84 -2.12
CA ALA A 166 -6.93 6.05 -1.95
C ALA A 166 -7.29 6.66 -0.60
N HIS A 167 -8.08 7.73 -0.65
CA HIS A 167 -8.57 8.50 0.50
C HIS A 167 -10.11 8.52 0.49
N ILE A 168 -10.74 7.64 1.28
CA ILE A 168 -12.19 7.41 1.23
C ILE A 168 -12.78 7.28 2.64
N ALA A 169 -13.94 7.89 2.88
CA ALA A 169 -14.67 7.69 4.13
C ALA A 169 -15.15 6.25 4.26
N CYS A 170 -14.96 5.65 5.43
CA CYS A 170 -15.30 4.26 5.70
C CYS A 170 -16.08 4.15 7.01
N LYS A 171 -17.18 3.40 7.00
CA LYS A 171 -18.02 3.17 8.16
C LYS A 171 -17.59 1.88 8.87
N PHE A 172 -17.35 1.98 10.17
CA PHE A 172 -17.20 0.85 11.08
C PHE A 172 -18.58 0.23 11.28
N ALA A 173 -19.01 -0.66 10.39
CA ALA A 173 -20.38 -1.16 10.36
C ALA A 173 -20.68 -2.06 11.56
N GLU A 174 -19.77 -2.98 11.85
CA GLU A 174 -19.90 -3.91 12.98
C GLU A 174 -18.55 -4.12 13.66
N LEU A 175 -18.52 -3.97 14.98
CA LEU A 175 -17.37 -4.34 15.80
C LEU A 175 -17.51 -5.83 16.15
N LYS A 176 -16.90 -6.72 15.36
CA LYS A 176 -17.07 -8.17 15.49
C LYS A 176 -16.47 -8.70 16.79
N GLU A 177 -15.18 -8.42 16.99
CA GLU A 177 -14.42 -9.02 18.07
C GLU A 177 -13.39 -8.04 18.61
N LYS A 178 -13.21 -8.02 19.92
CA LYS A 178 -12.01 -7.44 20.55
C LYS A 178 -10.97 -8.55 20.69
N ILE A 179 -9.74 -8.26 20.31
CA ILE A 179 -8.62 -9.22 20.31
C ILE A 179 -7.43 -8.65 21.10
N ASP A 180 -6.58 -9.54 21.58
CA ASP A 180 -5.28 -9.16 22.12
C ASP A 180 -4.33 -8.71 21.00
N ARG A 181 -3.71 -7.54 21.16
CA ARG A 181 -2.90 -6.90 20.13
C ARG A 181 -1.68 -7.72 19.71
N ARG A 182 -1.12 -8.54 20.61
CA ARG A 182 0.13 -9.28 20.37
C ARG A 182 -0.13 -10.70 19.87
N SER A 183 -1.07 -11.39 20.49
CA SER A 183 -1.36 -12.80 20.21
C SER A 183 -2.50 -13.00 19.22
N GLY A 184 -3.32 -11.97 18.94
CA GLY A 184 -4.51 -12.08 18.12
C GLY A 184 -5.64 -12.89 18.76
N LYS A 185 -5.48 -13.35 20.01
CA LYS A 185 -6.50 -14.12 20.70
C LYS A 185 -7.73 -13.27 20.97
N LYS A 186 -8.89 -13.83 20.68
CA LYS A 186 -10.19 -13.23 20.95
C LYS A 186 -10.40 -13.04 22.46
N LEU A 187 -10.76 -11.81 22.83
CA LEU A 187 -11.05 -11.41 24.21
C LEU A 187 -12.55 -11.24 24.43
N LYS A 188 -13.28 -10.72 23.44
CA LYS A 188 -14.71 -10.43 23.57
C LYS A 188 -15.43 -10.41 22.22
N ASP A 189 -16.60 -11.03 22.15
CA ASP A 189 -17.56 -10.89 21.05
C ASP A 189 -18.35 -9.59 21.14
N GLY A 190 -18.56 -8.93 20.00
CA GLY A 190 -19.45 -7.78 19.86
C GLY A 190 -19.21 -6.65 20.86
N PRO A 191 -17.98 -6.09 20.97
CA PRO A 191 -17.75 -4.97 21.88
C PRO A 191 -18.63 -3.77 21.49
N LYS A 192 -19.24 -3.11 22.49
CA LYS A 192 -20.09 -1.92 22.27
C LYS A 192 -19.29 -0.72 21.74
N PHE A 193 -18.04 -0.60 22.17
CA PHE A 193 -17.11 0.45 21.78
C PHE A 193 -15.65 -0.04 21.89
N LEU A 194 -14.74 0.64 21.20
CA LEU A 194 -13.29 0.48 21.27
C LEU A 194 -12.64 1.75 21.82
N LYS A 195 -11.49 1.61 22.49
CA LYS A 195 -10.69 2.73 23.02
C LYS A 195 -9.22 2.57 22.68
N SER A 196 -8.43 3.61 22.95
CA SER A 196 -6.97 3.60 22.79
C SER A 196 -6.30 2.34 23.34
N GLY A 197 -5.47 1.72 22.52
CA GLY A 197 -4.74 0.49 22.83
C GLY A 197 -5.49 -0.81 22.52
N ASP A 198 -6.80 -0.75 22.24
CA ASP A 198 -7.57 -1.93 21.85
C ASP A 198 -7.20 -2.39 20.44
N ALA A 199 -7.24 -3.70 20.22
CA ALA A 199 -7.24 -4.29 18.89
C ALA A 199 -8.58 -4.99 18.66
N ALA A 200 -9.09 -4.93 17.44
CA ALA A 200 -10.39 -5.50 17.10
C ALA A 200 -10.46 -5.99 15.66
N ILE A 201 -11.36 -6.93 15.42
CA ILE A 201 -11.84 -7.28 14.09
C ILE A 201 -13.10 -6.46 13.82
N VAL A 202 -13.12 -5.73 12.72
CA VAL A 202 -14.20 -4.81 12.34
C VAL A 202 -14.63 -5.08 10.92
N ASP A 203 -15.95 -5.12 10.70
CA ASP A 203 -16.51 -5.08 9.36
C ASP A 203 -16.66 -3.62 8.93
N MET A 204 -15.97 -3.28 7.84
CA MET A 204 -15.79 -1.95 7.30
C MET A 204 -16.63 -1.84 6.03
N VAL A 205 -17.41 -0.76 5.88
CA VAL A 205 -18.20 -0.47 4.68
C VAL A 205 -17.72 0.83 4.06
N LEU A 206 -17.39 0.79 2.77
CA LEU A 206 -16.84 1.95 2.07
C LEU A 206 -17.96 2.87 1.59
N SER A 207 -17.75 4.18 1.70
CA SER A 207 -18.73 5.18 1.22
C SER A 207 -18.71 5.37 -0.31
N LYS A 208 -17.62 4.95 -0.95
CA LYS A 208 -17.39 5.02 -2.40
C LYS A 208 -16.67 3.76 -2.86
N PRO A 209 -16.83 3.36 -4.14
CA PRO A 209 -16.05 2.29 -4.74
C PRO A 209 -14.55 2.47 -4.51
N MET A 210 -13.89 1.40 -4.05
CA MET A 210 -12.45 1.36 -3.78
C MET A 210 -11.92 -0.02 -4.12
N CYS A 211 -10.66 -0.11 -4.53
CA CYS A 211 -9.94 -1.36 -4.61
C CYS A 211 -9.05 -1.52 -3.36
N VAL A 212 -9.19 -2.65 -2.68
CA VAL A 212 -8.34 -3.06 -1.56
C VAL A 212 -8.19 -4.57 -1.61
N GLU A 213 -7.07 -5.06 -1.09
CA GLU A 213 -6.75 -6.48 -1.14
C GLU A 213 -6.46 -7.05 0.25
N ARG A 214 -6.46 -8.38 0.36
CA ARG A 214 -6.03 -9.04 1.60
C ARG A 214 -4.55 -8.76 1.83
N PHE A 215 -4.22 -8.37 3.07
CA PHE A 215 -2.84 -8.09 3.47
C PHE A 215 -1.87 -9.26 3.25
N SER A 216 -2.33 -10.51 3.36
CA SER A 216 -1.50 -11.70 3.09
C SER A 216 -1.09 -11.82 1.63
N ASP A 217 -1.94 -11.34 0.73
CA ASP A 217 -1.84 -11.59 -0.71
C ASP A 217 -1.10 -10.40 -1.36
N TYR A 218 -1.57 -9.18 -1.07
CA TYR A 218 -0.99 -7.92 -1.52
C TYR A 218 -0.79 -6.96 -0.32
N PRO A 219 0.34 -7.09 0.42
CA PRO A 219 0.62 -6.27 1.60
C PRO A 219 0.46 -4.75 1.41
N PRO A 220 0.88 -4.16 0.27
CA PRO A 220 0.74 -2.71 0.05
C PRO A 220 -0.70 -2.22 -0.09
N LEU A 221 -1.64 -3.09 -0.50
CA LEU A 221 -3.06 -2.74 -0.68
C LEU A 221 -3.95 -3.20 0.48
N GLY A 222 -3.37 -3.92 1.44
CA GLY A 222 -4.09 -4.45 2.62
C GLY A 222 -3.77 -3.73 3.92
N ARG A 223 -2.96 -2.66 3.88
CA ARG A 223 -2.67 -1.80 5.04
C ARG A 223 -3.28 -0.43 4.84
N PHE A 224 -3.96 0.05 5.87
CA PHE A 224 -4.58 1.35 5.86
C PHE A 224 -4.37 2.09 7.17
N ALA A 225 -4.42 3.41 7.11
CA ALA A 225 -4.57 4.28 8.25
C ALA A 225 -6.03 4.77 8.32
N VAL A 226 -6.49 5.01 9.54
CA VAL A 226 -7.79 5.63 9.77
C VAL A 226 -7.54 6.94 10.49
N SER A 227 -8.00 8.02 9.88
CA SER A 227 -7.85 9.38 10.36
C SER A 227 -9.22 9.92 10.73
N ASP A 228 -9.38 10.34 11.99
CA ASP A 228 -10.56 11.07 12.45
C ASP A 228 -10.15 12.54 12.64
N MET A 229 -10.91 13.46 12.03
CA MET A 229 -10.65 14.91 12.09
C MET A 229 -11.48 15.60 13.18
N ARG A 230 -11.97 14.86 14.18
CA ARG A 230 -12.74 15.42 15.30
C ARG A 230 -11.86 15.83 16.48
#